data_AF-A0A1F3STW7-F1
#
_entry.id   AF-A0A1F3STW7-F1
#
_cell.length_a   1.000
_cell.length_b   1.000
_cell.length_c   1.000
_cell.angle_alpha   90.00
_cell.angle_beta   90.00
_cell.angle_gamma   90.00
#
_symmetry.space_group_name_H-M   'P 1'
#
loop_
_entity.id
_entity.type
_entity.pdbx_description
1 polymer ?
#
loop_
_entity_poly.entity_id
_entity_poly.type
_entity_poly.pdbx_seq_one_letter_code
_entity_poly.pdbx_strand_id
1 'polypeptide(L)'
;MGALKIIFICVLWLSAQEARSGLFGHSLRNKADFPSDRSFSWSDEVQGITHDEQNWFISQINGLWRIPADLNLNTSFSGREKSLGVARVEIPADLRAQGYYHMGDIDYYQGHIYVPVEGRHRPFKLLKIDAATMELKGVANFWQQQKHAPYVAINPTTGILYTSEFTPNKKVGLYGYKMIDDEKGFRLEHAPRLVLKNAKGDRPVKVHRIQGGEFDLETRTLFLVSDRVDGGILAFDMDTGNFKYAHYVDYRPGFPNYEELEGITIWRKAEHKTAGVEGAIHVLMLDNDLNGDDVYLKHYDF
;
A
#
# COMPACT_ATOMS: atom_id res chain seq x y z
N MET A 1 -21.67 14.19 -48.01
CA MET A 1 -22.31 13.56 -46.84
C MET A 1 -21.29 12.61 -46.20
N GLY A 2 -20.66 13.04 -45.11
CA GLY A 2 -19.71 12.22 -44.36
C GLY A 2 -19.78 12.64 -42.90
N ALA A 3 -20.63 11.97 -42.12
CA ALA A 3 -20.79 12.26 -40.70
C ALA A 3 -19.63 11.62 -39.93
N LEU A 4 -18.74 12.47 -39.41
CA LEU A 4 -17.69 12.12 -38.48
C LEU A 4 -18.34 11.67 -37.16
N LYS A 5 -18.34 10.36 -36.88
CA LYS A 5 -18.76 9.83 -35.58
C LYS A 5 -17.68 10.13 -34.54
N ILE A 6 -17.85 11.21 -33.78
CA ILE A 6 -17.08 11.47 -32.57
C ILE A 6 -17.60 10.52 -31.48
N ILE A 7 -16.82 9.50 -31.14
CA ILE A 7 -17.07 8.63 -29.99
C ILE A 7 -16.62 9.39 -28.74
N PHE A 8 -17.58 9.95 -28.00
CA PHE A 8 -17.34 10.44 -26.65
C PHE A 8 -17.21 9.22 -25.71
N ILE A 9 -15.99 8.93 -25.27
CA ILE A 9 -15.78 8.04 -24.11
C ILE A 9 -16.08 8.88 -22.87
N CYS A 10 -17.32 8.84 -22.38
CA CYS A 10 -17.67 9.35 -21.07
C CYS A 10 -17.01 8.47 -19.99
N VAL A 11 -15.91 8.96 -19.41
CA VAL A 11 -15.37 8.43 -18.16
C VAL A 11 -16.29 8.90 -17.05
N LEU A 12 -17.19 8.02 -16.61
CA LEU A 12 -18.02 8.27 -15.44
C LEU A 12 -17.15 8.10 -14.19
N TRP A 13 -17.20 9.11 -13.34
CA TRP A 13 -16.62 9.10 -12.01
C TRP A 13 -17.44 8.15 -11.14
N LEU A 14 -16.79 7.32 -10.32
CA LEU A 14 -17.50 6.75 -9.17
C LEU A 14 -17.85 7.93 -8.27
N SER A 15 -19.08 8.42 -8.39
CA SER A 15 -19.64 9.25 -7.33
C SER A 15 -19.93 8.34 -6.14
N ALA A 16 -19.76 8.86 -4.92
CA ALA A 16 -20.17 8.19 -3.68
C ALA A 16 -21.64 7.70 -3.69
N GLN A 17 -22.44 8.07 -4.70
CA GLN A 17 -23.80 7.62 -4.90
C GLN A 17 -23.91 6.16 -5.35
N GLU A 18 -22.96 5.62 -6.14
CA GLU A 18 -22.93 4.17 -6.44
C GLU A 18 -22.46 3.34 -5.23
N ALA A 19 -21.61 3.91 -4.37
CA ALA A 19 -21.24 3.30 -3.09
C ALA A 19 -22.37 3.37 -2.03
N ARG A 20 -23.25 4.37 -2.10
CA ARG A 20 -24.40 4.55 -1.19
C ARG A 20 -25.67 3.82 -1.64
N SER A 21 -25.76 3.35 -2.88
CA SER A 21 -26.97 2.71 -3.42
C SER A 21 -26.84 1.18 -3.52
N GLY A 22 -26.81 0.53 -2.36
CA GLY A 22 -27.60 -0.71 -2.18
C GLY A 22 -27.17 -1.98 -2.91
N LEU A 23 -25.88 -2.20 -3.17
CA LEU A 23 -25.38 -3.51 -3.61
C LEU A 23 -24.24 -3.99 -2.70
N PHE A 24 -24.55 -5.06 -1.96
CA PHE A 24 -23.69 -5.92 -1.12
C PHE A 24 -23.44 -5.49 0.34
N GLY A 25 -24.04 -6.27 1.26
CA GLY A 25 -24.01 -6.11 2.72
C GLY A 25 -22.72 -6.57 3.39
N HIS A 26 -21.58 -6.06 2.94
CA HIS A 26 -20.31 -6.19 3.67
C HIS A 26 -19.82 -4.79 4.03
N SER A 27 -20.31 -4.24 5.14
CA SER A 27 -19.67 -3.11 5.79
C SER A 27 -18.57 -3.66 6.69
N LEU A 28 -17.32 -3.25 6.47
CA LEU A 28 -16.27 -3.58 7.42
C LEU A 28 -16.64 -2.98 8.78
N ARG A 29 -16.32 -3.69 9.86
CA ARG A 29 -16.62 -3.25 11.23
C ARG A 29 -15.40 -2.60 11.83
N ASN A 30 -15.50 -1.31 12.12
CA ASN A 30 -14.43 -0.55 12.78
C ASN A 30 -14.14 -1.12 14.18
N LYS A 31 -12.86 -1.16 14.53
CA LYS A 31 -12.36 -1.43 15.89
C LYS A 31 -11.70 -0.18 16.45
N ALA A 32 -11.17 -0.28 17.66
CA ALA A 32 -10.36 0.79 18.22
C ALA A 32 -9.06 0.95 17.41
N ASP A 33 -8.63 2.18 17.18
CA ASP A 33 -7.34 2.47 16.56
C ASP A 33 -6.22 2.12 17.55
N PHE A 34 -5.14 1.47 17.08
CA PHE A 34 -3.99 1.15 17.92
C PHE A 34 -2.69 0.98 17.14
N PRO A 35 -1.66 1.83 17.38
CA PRO A 35 -1.67 2.99 18.26
C PRO A 35 -2.63 4.08 17.76
N SER A 36 -2.95 5.03 18.64
CA SER A 36 -3.84 6.15 18.34
C SER A 36 -3.24 7.44 18.88
N ASP A 37 -3.09 8.45 18.04
CA ASP A 37 -2.71 9.81 18.45
C ASP A 37 -1.35 9.86 19.16
N ARG A 38 -0.31 9.41 18.46
CA ARG A 38 1.05 9.31 19.00
C ARG A 38 2.13 9.50 17.94
N SER A 39 3.16 10.27 18.32
CA SER A 39 4.47 10.26 17.68
C SER A 39 5.47 9.32 18.38
N PHE A 40 6.04 8.41 17.60
CA PHE A 40 7.10 7.47 17.92
C PHE A 40 8.20 7.59 16.86
N SER A 41 9.39 7.13 17.18
CA SER A 41 10.52 7.11 16.23
C SER A 41 10.27 6.34 14.92
N TRP A 42 9.32 5.40 14.94
CA TRP A 42 8.91 4.64 13.76
C TRP A 42 7.69 5.24 13.04
N SER A 43 7.01 6.22 13.65
CA SER A 43 5.75 6.78 13.16
C SER A 43 5.89 8.04 12.31
N ASP A 44 6.97 8.81 12.50
CA ASP A 44 7.22 10.02 11.72
C ASP A 44 7.35 9.65 10.23
N GLU A 45 6.66 10.37 9.34
CA GLU A 45 6.75 10.20 7.89
C GLU A 45 6.55 8.74 7.43
N VAL A 46 5.61 8.01 8.06
CA VAL A 46 5.27 6.64 7.64
C VAL A 46 4.62 6.63 6.27
N GLN A 47 4.84 5.56 5.52
CA GLN A 47 4.44 5.43 4.11
C GLN A 47 3.84 4.06 3.78
N GLY A 48 3.90 3.11 4.70
CA GLY A 48 3.47 1.75 4.42
C GLY A 48 3.50 0.80 5.59
N ILE A 49 2.74 -0.28 5.46
CA ILE A 49 2.71 -1.36 6.44
C ILE A 49 2.48 -2.71 5.77
N THR A 50 3.22 -3.72 6.21
CA THR A 50 2.92 -5.13 5.91
C THR A 50 3.35 -6.00 7.10
N HIS A 51 3.21 -7.31 7.00
CA HIS A 51 3.62 -8.23 8.05
C HIS A 51 4.10 -9.57 7.49
N ASP A 52 4.87 -10.29 8.31
CA ASP A 52 5.01 -11.74 8.18
C ASP A 52 4.24 -12.44 9.32
N GLU A 53 4.54 -13.70 9.63
CA GLU A 53 3.88 -14.41 10.74
C GLU A 53 4.23 -13.84 12.13
N GLN A 54 5.36 -13.16 12.25
CA GLN A 54 6.01 -12.82 13.53
C GLN A 54 6.32 -11.33 13.69
N ASN A 55 6.30 -10.54 12.63
CA ASN A 55 6.77 -9.16 12.63
C ASN A 55 5.83 -8.25 11.84
N TRP A 56 5.70 -7.03 12.33
CA TRP A 56 5.30 -5.88 11.53
C TRP A 56 6.50 -5.34 10.75
N PHE A 57 6.23 -4.90 9.53
CA PHE A 57 7.15 -4.10 8.74
C PHE A 57 6.48 -2.77 8.44
N ILE A 58 7.19 -1.66 8.68
CA ILE A 58 6.64 -0.31 8.52
C ILE A 58 7.67 0.51 7.75
N SER A 59 7.28 1.05 6.60
CA SER A 59 8.12 1.97 5.83
C SER A 59 7.89 3.41 6.28
N GLN A 60 8.97 4.17 6.27
CA GLN A 60 9.01 5.63 6.34
C GLN A 60 9.66 6.14 5.05
N ILE A 61 9.59 7.45 4.77
CA ILE A 61 10.22 8.04 3.59
C ILE A 61 11.69 7.59 3.38
N ASN A 62 12.46 7.38 4.45
CA ASN A 62 13.89 7.06 4.38
C ASN A 62 14.32 5.73 5.02
N GLY A 63 13.39 4.93 5.53
CA GLY A 63 13.74 3.71 6.26
C GLY A 63 12.62 2.70 6.37
N LEU A 64 13.00 1.45 6.65
CA LEU A 64 12.11 0.33 6.86
C LEU A 64 12.38 -0.24 8.24
N TRP A 65 11.34 -0.31 9.05
CA TRP A 65 11.34 -0.96 10.35
C TRP A 65 10.89 -2.40 10.23
N ARG A 66 11.47 -3.24 11.09
CA ARG A 66 10.91 -4.53 11.48
C ARG A 66 10.73 -4.53 12.98
N ILE A 67 9.50 -4.81 13.42
CA ILE A 67 9.11 -4.81 14.83
C ILE A 67 8.41 -6.14 15.11
N PRO A 68 8.91 -6.98 16.03
CA PRO A 68 8.20 -8.20 16.41
C PRO A 68 6.78 -7.90 16.88
N ALA A 69 5.85 -8.74 16.44
CA ALA A 69 4.42 -8.52 16.57
C ALA A 69 3.90 -8.64 18.01
N ASP A 70 4.65 -9.30 18.88
CA ASP A 70 4.38 -9.37 20.31
C ASP A 70 4.81 -8.12 21.08
N LEU A 71 5.59 -7.23 20.46
CA LEU A 71 5.90 -5.93 21.02
C LEU A 71 4.74 -4.96 20.86
N ASN A 72 4.60 -4.09 21.85
CA ASN A 72 3.59 -3.04 21.83
C ASN A 72 4.03 -1.91 20.88
N LEU A 73 3.24 -1.67 19.83
CA LEU A 73 3.50 -0.59 18.88
C LEU A 73 3.47 0.80 19.54
N ASN A 74 2.81 0.99 20.70
CA ASN A 74 2.90 2.21 21.51
C ASN A 74 4.27 2.42 22.21
N THR A 75 5.36 1.91 21.64
CA THR A 75 6.71 2.01 22.18
C THR A 75 7.61 2.68 21.16
N SER A 76 8.41 3.67 21.59
CA SER A 76 9.48 4.23 20.76
C SER A 76 10.66 3.26 20.72
N PHE A 77 11.23 3.07 19.53
CA PHE A 77 12.42 2.24 19.31
C PHE A 77 13.55 3.05 18.66
N SER A 78 14.80 2.87 19.06
CA SER A 78 15.93 3.50 18.37
C SER A 78 16.35 2.76 17.09
N GLY A 79 15.83 1.55 16.86
CA GLY A 79 16.21 0.67 15.75
C GLY A 79 17.52 -0.07 16.01
N ARG A 80 18.05 0.02 17.23
CA ARG A 80 19.29 -0.63 17.67
C ARG A 80 19.06 -1.69 18.73
N GLU A 81 17.81 -1.91 19.15
CA GLU A 81 17.37 -2.87 20.16
C GLU A 81 17.40 -4.30 19.62
N LYS A 82 18.58 -4.78 19.18
CA LYS A 82 18.74 -6.13 18.62
C LYS A 82 18.26 -7.25 19.56
N SER A 83 18.35 -7.04 20.87
CA SER A 83 17.86 -7.98 21.88
C SER A 83 16.34 -8.14 21.88
N LEU A 84 15.60 -7.15 21.35
CA LEU A 84 14.15 -7.18 21.18
C LEU A 84 13.75 -7.62 19.77
N GLY A 85 14.70 -8.01 18.90
CA GLY A 85 14.42 -8.38 17.51
C GLY A 85 14.07 -7.20 16.58
N VAL A 86 13.98 -5.98 17.14
CA VAL A 86 13.73 -4.75 16.39
C VAL A 86 14.93 -4.40 15.51
N ALA A 87 14.65 -4.05 14.26
CA ALA A 87 15.66 -3.65 13.29
C ALA A 87 15.15 -2.51 12.42
N ARG A 88 16.08 -1.70 11.92
CA ARG A 88 15.81 -0.65 10.95
C ARG A 88 16.88 -0.63 9.88
N VAL A 89 16.47 -0.47 8.63
CA VAL A 89 17.37 -0.24 7.50
C VAL A 89 16.96 1.00 6.74
N GLU A 90 17.95 1.70 6.17
CA GLU A 90 17.72 2.90 5.38
C GLU A 90 17.76 2.61 3.89
N ILE A 91 17.34 3.58 3.07
CA ILE A 91 17.66 3.58 1.64
C ILE A 91 19.20 3.47 1.49
N PRO A 92 19.70 2.51 0.69
CA PRO A 92 21.13 2.35 0.42
C PRO A 92 21.81 3.68 0.06
N ALA A 93 23.02 3.91 0.60
CA ALA A 93 23.71 5.19 0.46
C ALA A 93 23.99 5.57 -1.00
N ASP A 94 24.27 4.59 -1.85
CA ASP A 94 24.47 4.75 -3.29
C ASP A 94 23.18 5.18 -4.01
N LEU A 95 22.02 4.66 -3.60
CA LEU A 95 20.71 5.11 -4.10
C LEU A 95 20.36 6.51 -3.60
N ARG A 96 20.64 6.82 -2.32
CA ARG A 96 20.46 8.19 -1.80
C ARG A 96 21.32 9.21 -2.55
N ALA A 97 22.57 8.87 -2.84
CA ALA A 97 23.46 9.70 -3.64
C ALA A 97 22.94 9.94 -5.08
N GLN A 98 22.14 9.00 -5.62
CA GLN A 98 21.45 9.14 -6.90
C GLN A 98 20.12 9.92 -6.80
N GLY A 99 19.71 10.33 -5.60
CA GLY A 99 18.52 11.14 -5.37
C GLY A 99 17.24 10.35 -5.12
N TYR A 100 17.33 9.09 -4.70
CA TYR A 100 16.20 8.32 -4.15
C TYR A 100 16.03 8.62 -2.65
N TYR A 101 14.82 8.97 -2.22
CA TYR A 101 14.59 9.49 -0.87
C TYR A 101 13.21 9.19 -0.29
N HIS A 102 12.37 8.41 -0.98
CA HIS A 102 10.97 8.23 -0.61
C HIS A 102 10.56 6.77 -0.81
N MET A 103 10.52 5.97 0.27
CA MET A 103 9.90 4.65 0.24
C MET A 103 8.38 4.78 0.29
N GLY A 104 7.66 3.98 -0.50
CA GLY A 104 6.19 3.93 -0.46
C GLY A 104 5.66 2.75 0.38
N ASP A 105 4.41 2.39 0.14
CA ASP A 105 3.77 1.23 0.76
C ASP A 105 4.34 -0.09 0.25
N ILE A 106 4.48 -1.05 1.17
CA ILE A 106 5.33 -2.23 1.04
C ILE A 106 4.49 -3.50 1.06
N ASP A 107 5.04 -4.59 0.54
CA ASP A 107 4.38 -5.88 0.62
C ASP A 107 5.38 -7.00 0.97
N TYR A 108 4.91 -7.99 1.73
CA TYR A 108 5.63 -9.19 2.07
C TYR A 108 5.28 -10.32 1.09
N TYR A 109 6.30 -10.92 0.48
CA TYR A 109 6.10 -12.09 -0.36
C TYR A 109 7.29 -13.04 -0.29
N GLN A 110 7.01 -14.30 0.03
CA GLN A 110 8.00 -15.39 0.03
C GLN A 110 9.29 -15.06 0.80
N GLY A 111 9.17 -14.61 2.05
CA GLY A 111 10.31 -14.33 2.92
C GLY A 111 11.02 -12.98 2.66
N HIS A 112 10.47 -12.13 1.78
CA HIS A 112 11.08 -10.86 1.43
C HIS A 112 10.07 -9.72 1.54
N ILE A 113 10.57 -8.54 1.89
CA ILE A 113 9.86 -7.27 1.80
C ILE A 113 10.23 -6.60 0.49
N TYR A 114 9.21 -6.20 -0.25
CA TYR A 114 9.34 -5.48 -1.50
C TYR A 114 8.99 -4.01 -1.27
N VAL A 115 9.96 -3.13 -1.51
CA VAL A 115 9.86 -1.71 -1.18
C VAL A 115 9.98 -0.86 -2.44
N PRO A 116 8.92 -0.16 -2.87
CA PRO A 116 9.05 0.82 -3.92
C PRO A 116 9.80 2.03 -3.37
N VAL A 117 10.72 2.58 -4.17
CA VAL A 117 11.49 3.77 -3.80
C VAL A 117 11.47 4.79 -4.93
N GLU A 118 10.88 5.93 -4.64
CA GLU A 118 10.84 7.12 -5.47
C GLU A 118 12.00 8.10 -5.15
N GLY A 119 12.18 9.05 -6.06
CA GLY A 119 13.26 10.03 -5.98
C GLY A 119 13.13 11.12 -7.03
N ARG A 120 14.15 11.97 -7.13
CA ARG A 120 14.20 13.08 -8.10
C ARG A 120 14.21 12.60 -9.55
N HIS A 121 14.69 11.37 -9.77
CA HIS A 121 14.98 10.84 -11.08
C HIS A 121 14.34 9.47 -11.29
N ARG A 122 14.07 9.17 -12.55
CA ARG A 122 13.57 7.87 -13.01
C ARG A 122 14.70 7.05 -13.63
N PRO A 123 14.58 5.71 -13.65
CA PRO A 123 13.44 4.91 -13.16
C PRO A 123 13.42 4.77 -11.63
N PHE A 124 12.23 4.74 -11.04
CA PHE A 124 12.06 4.36 -9.63
C PHE A 124 12.54 2.94 -9.37
N LYS A 125 12.86 2.64 -8.12
CA LYS A 125 13.44 1.37 -7.72
C LYS A 125 12.42 0.49 -7.02
N LEU A 126 12.62 -0.81 -7.13
CA LEU A 126 12.06 -1.79 -6.23
C LEU A 126 13.23 -2.44 -5.48
N LEU A 127 13.23 -2.32 -4.16
CA LEU A 127 14.16 -3.06 -3.31
C LEU A 127 13.54 -4.40 -2.96
N LYS A 128 14.37 -5.45 -2.96
CA LYS A 128 14.06 -6.76 -2.39
C LYS A 128 14.91 -6.92 -1.13
N ILE A 129 14.26 -6.93 0.03
CA ILE A 129 14.92 -7.02 1.34
C ILE A 129 14.52 -8.36 1.97
N ASP A 130 15.48 -9.09 2.52
CA ASP A 130 15.20 -10.31 3.28
C ASP A 130 14.49 -9.96 4.59
N ALA A 131 13.30 -10.52 4.82
CA ALA A 131 12.49 -10.17 5.98
C ALA A 131 13.13 -10.60 7.33
N ALA A 132 13.92 -11.68 7.30
CA ALA A 132 14.54 -12.26 8.49
C ALA A 132 15.86 -11.58 8.87
N THR A 133 16.63 -11.10 7.90
CA THR A 133 17.93 -10.45 8.16
C THR A 133 17.92 -8.93 7.95
N MET A 134 16.88 -8.40 7.31
CA MET A 134 16.80 -7.02 6.82
C MET A 134 17.90 -6.66 5.81
N GLU A 135 18.57 -7.65 5.21
CA GLU A 135 19.60 -7.42 4.21
C GLU A 135 18.99 -7.13 2.83
N LEU A 136 19.57 -6.16 2.12
CA LEU A 136 19.24 -5.93 0.72
C LEU A 136 19.71 -7.11 -0.13
N LYS A 137 18.78 -7.78 -0.82
CA LYS A 137 19.06 -8.91 -1.71
C LYS A 137 19.04 -8.52 -3.19
N GLY A 138 18.33 -7.44 -3.55
CA GLY A 138 18.27 -7.00 -4.93
C GLY A 138 17.68 -5.61 -5.10
N VAL A 139 18.00 -4.99 -6.24
CA VAL A 139 17.43 -3.71 -6.68
C VAL A 139 17.01 -3.86 -8.13
N ALA A 140 15.73 -3.61 -8.40
CA ALA A 140 15.20 -3.60 -9.76
C ALA A 140 14.70 -2.20 -10.15
N ASN A 141 14.59 -1.95 -11.46
CA ASN A 141 14.03 -0.72 -12.00
C ASN A 141 12.56 -0.94 -12.38
N PHE A 142 11.69 -0.04 -11.95
CA PHE A 142 10.39 0.12 -12.58
C PHE A 142 10.54 0.66 -14.01
N TRP A 143 9.47 0.59 -14.79
CA TRP A 143 9.49 1.09 -16.15
C TRP A 143 9.73 2.60 -16.19
N GLN A 144 10.64 3.05 -17.06
CA GLN A 144 11.09 4.45 -17.11
C GLN A 144 9.98 5.46 -17.43
N GLN A 145 8.89 5.03 -18.08
CA GLN A 145 7.75 5.89 -18.39
C GLN A 145 6.73 6.03 -17.24
N GLN A 146 6.76 5.14 -16.25
CA GLN A 146 5.91 5.23 -15.07
C GLN A 146 6.27 6.50 -14.28
N LYS A 147 5.27 7.25 -13.85
CA LYS A 147 5.48 8.57 -13.22
C LYS A 147 5.51 8.55 -11.71
N HIS A 148 4.89 7.54 -11.10
CA HIS A 148 4.95 7.21 -9.69
C HIS A 148 4.86 5.69 -9.46
N ALA A 149 5.36 5.20 -8.33
CA ALA A 149 5.22 3.87 -7.76
C ALA A 149 5.02 4.02 -6.23
N PRO A 150 3.88 4.56 -5.76
CA PRO A 150 3.70 4.91 -4.35
C PRO A 150 3.48 3.68 -3.45
N TYR A 151 3.16 2.53 -4.03
CA TYR A 151 3.00 1.27 -3.31
C TYR A 151 3.36 0.09 -4.21
N VAL A 152 3.47 -1.10 -3.61
CA VAL A 152 3.43 -2.38 -4.31
C VAL A 152 2.43 -3.32 -3.65
N ALA A 153 1.75 -4.13 -4.45
CA ALA A 153 0.85 -5.19 -4.00
C ALA A 153 1.11 -6.45 -4.84
N ILE A 154 1.44 -7.56 -4.22
CA ILE A 154 1.88 -8.78 -4.89
C ILE A 154 0.74 -9.78 -4.84
N ASN A 155 0.26 -10.21 -6.00
CA ASN A 155 -0.77 -11.24 -6.05
C ASN A 155 -0.17 -12.59 -5.61
N PRO A 156 -0.59 -13.15 -4.47
CA PRO A 156 0.07 -14.31 -3.87
C PRO A 156 -0.14 -15.61 -4.66
N THR A 157 -1.12 -15.66 -5.57
CA THR A 157 -1.33 -16.83 -6.44
C THR A 157 -0.37 -16.84 -7.63
N THR A 158 0.01 -15.65 -8.13
CA THR A 158 0.76 -15.52 -9.39
C THR A 158 2.18 -14.99 -9.22
N GLY A 159 2.48 -14.38 -8.07
CA GLY A 159 3.72 -13.65 -7.82
C GLY A 159 3.88 -12.39 -8.66
N ILE A 160 2.82 -11.92 -9.33
CA ILE A 160 2.86 -10.67 -10.10
C ILE A 160 2.73 -9.52 -9.12
N LEU A 161 3.68 -8.60 -9.18
CA LEU A 161 3.67 -7.34 -8.46
C LEU A 161 2.83 -6.31 -9.22
N TYR A 162 1.93 -5.64 -8.52
CA TYR A 162 1.09 -4.56 -9.01
C TYR A 162 1.42 -3.24 -8.33
N THR A 163 1.32 -2.16 -9.09
CA THR A 163 1.45 -0.77 -8.60
C THR A 163 0.69 0.15 -9.55
N SER A 164 0.60 1.44 -9.25
CA SER A 164 -0.01 2.43 -10.14
C SER A 164 0.71 3.77 -10.13
N GLU A 165 0.27 4.66 -11.00
CA GLU A 165 0.53 6.08 -10.76
C GLU A 165 -0.21 6.51 -9.49
N PHE A 166 0.32 7.50 -8.77
CA PHE A 166 -0.37 8.16 -7.66
C PHE A 166 -1.71 8.74 -8.12
N THR A 167 -1.71 9.49 -9.22
CA THR A 167 -2.93 9.87 -9.92
C THR A 167 -2.93 9.26 -11.33
N PRO A 168 -3.89 8.38 -11.66
CA PRO A 168 -3.90 7.67 -12.93
C PRO A 168 -4.04 8.66 -14.10
N ASN A 169 -3.20 8.44 -15.11
CA ASN A 169 -3.23 9.20 -16.35
C ASN A 169 -4.32 8.64 -17.31
N LYS A 170 -4.12 8.75 -18.64
CA LYS A 170 -5.06 8.18 -19.63
C LYS A 170 -5.13 6.64 -19.57
N LYS A 171 -4.11 5.96 -19.05
CA LYS A 171 -4.06 4.50 -18.90
C LYS A 171 -4.86 4.09 -17.66
N VAL A 172 -5.79 3.14 -17.83
CA VAL A 172 -6.59 2.60 -16.72
C VAL A 172 -5.96 1.29 -16.21
N GLY A 173 -6.16 1.00 -14.92
CA GLY A 173 -5.66 -0.20 -14.26
C GLY A 173 -4.27 -0.07 -13.66
N LEU A 174 -3.80 -1.15 -13.04
CA LEU A 174 -2.52 -1.27 -12.37
C LEU A 174 -1.44 -1.77 -13.33
N TYR A 175 -0.21 -1.26 -13.21
CA TYR A 175 0.94 -1.83 -13.88
C TYR A 175 1.26 -3.19 -13.24
N GLY A 176 1.42 -4.23 -14.05
CA GLY A 176 1.86 -5.54 -13.57
C GLY A 176 3.32 -5.79 -13.93
N TYR A 177 4.05 -6.42 -13.01
CA TYR A 177 5.45 -6.80 -13.17
C TYR A 177 5.69 -8.23 -12.70
N LYS A 178 6.40 -9.01 -13.52
CA LYS A 178 7.04 -10.26 -13.07
C LYS A 178 8.36 -9.90 -12.41
N MET A 179 8.55 -10.40 -11.20
CA MET A 179 9.81 -10.31 -10.48
C MET A 179 10.69 -11.47 -10.91
N ILE A 180 11.83 -11.18 -11.54
CA ILE A 180 12.79 -12.21 -11.95
C ILE A 180 14.04 -12.08 -11.09
N ASP A 181 14.45 -13.21 -10.51
CA ASP A 181 15.66 -13.33 -9.71
C ASP A 181 16.44 -14.54 -10.21
N ASP A 182 17.48 -14.28 -10.99
CA ASP A 182 18.31 -15.29 -11.64
C ASP A 182 19.79 -14.87 -11.61
N GLU A 183 20.66 -15.60 -12.31
CA GLU A 183 22.10 -15.34 -12.36
C GLU A 183 22.46 -13.93 -12.89
N LYS A 184 21.52 -13.25 -13.58
CA LYS A 184 21.70 -11.87 -14.06
C LYS A 184 21.27 -10.83 -13.03
N GLY A 185 20.78 -11.28 -11.88
CA GLY A 185 20.31 -10.46 -10.78
C GLY A 185 18.81 -10.18 -10.79
N PHE A 186 18.38 -9.44 -9.78
CA PHE A 186 16.98 -9.08 -9.56
C PHE A 186 16.51 -8.00 -10.53
N ARG A 187 15.44 -8.26 -11.29
CA ARG A 187 14.85 -7.31 -12.24
C ARG A 187 13.33 -7.46 -12.34
N LEU A 188 12.70 -6.47 -12.96
CA LEU A 188 11.28 -6.50 -13.32
C LEU A 188 11.11 -6.69 -14.83
N GLU A 189 10.18 -7.57 -15.20
CA GLU A 189 9.68 -7.71 -16.56
C GLU A 189 8.19 -7.34 -16.60
N HIS A 190 7.72 -6.81 -17.73
CA HIS A 190 6.31 -6.44 -17.85
C HIS A 190 5.40 -7.66 -17.75
N ALA A 191 4.36 -7.54 -16.93
CA ALA A 191 3.24 -8.46 -16.86
C ALA A 191 1.96 -7.77 -17.36
N PRO A 192 0.88 -8.53 -17.62
CA PRO A 192 -0.42 -7.95 -17.92
C PRO A 192 -0.89 -6.99 -16.82
N ARG A 193 -1.52 -5.88 -17.23
CA ARG A 193 -2.17 -4.94 -16.32
C ARG A 193 -3.39 -5.57 -15.67
N LEU A 194 -3.65 -5.24 -14.41
CA LEU A 194 -4.96 -5.48 -13.80
C LEU A 194 -5.86 -4.27 -14.07
N VAL A 195 -6.84 -4.40 -14.95
CA VAL A 195 -7.77 -3.31 -15.24
C VAL A 195 -8.84 -3.28 -14.15
N LEU A 196 -8.85 -2.21 -13.36
CA LEU A 196 -9.93 -1.94 -12.41
C LEU A 196 -11.19 -1.56 -13.16
N LYS A 197 -12.32 -2.18 -12.82
CA LYS A 197 -13.62 -2.03 -13.46
C LYS A 197 -14.70 -1.74 -12.44
N ASN A 198 -15.84 -1.26 -12.90
CA ASN A 198 -17.02 -1.11 -12.06
C ASN A 198 -17.58 -2.49 -11.61
N ALA A 199 -18.62 -2.47 -10.78
CA ALA A 199 -19.21 -3.70 -10.23
C ALA A 199 -19.78 -4.65 -11.29
N LYS A 200 -20.21 -4.13 -12.44
CA LYS A 200 -20.69 -4.95 -13.57
C LYS A 200 -19.56 -5.56 -14.40
N GLY A 201 -18.32 -5.11 -14.21
CA GLY A 201 -17.16 -5.51 -15.00
C GLY A 201 -17.18 -5.01 -16.45
N ASP A 202 -18.10 -4.11 -16.80
CA ASP A 202 -18.33 -3.67 -18.19
C ASP A 202 -17.55 -2.42 -18.56
N ARG A 203 -17.06 -1.66 -17.57
CA ARG A 203 -16.38 -0.38 -17.78
C ARG A 203 -15.18 -0.22 -16.85
N PRO A 204 -14.05 0.29 -17.36
CA PRO A 204 -12.88 0.57 -16.55
C PRO A 204 -13.13 1.77 -15.62
N VAL A 205 -12.55 1.73 -14.41
CA VAL A 205 -12.66 2.80 -13.41
C VAL A 205 -11.29 3.35 -13.05
N LYS A 206 -11.25 4.65 -12.70
CA LYS A 206 -10.04 5.30 -12.23
C LYS A 206 -10.13 5.51 -10.73
N VAL A 207 -9.09 5.08 -10.03
CA VAL A 207 -8.90 5.32 -8.60
C VAL A 207 -7.74 6.30 -8.46
N HIS A 208 -7.98 7.41 -7.78
CA HIS A 208 -7.01 8.49 -7.61
C HIS A 208 -6.34 8.41 -6.25
N ARG A 209 -5.09 8.89 -6.18
CA ARG A 209 -4.27 8.93 -4.96
C ARG A 209 -4.29 7.60 -4.21
N ILE A 210 -3.93 6.53 -4.92
CA ILE A 210 -3.74 5.23 -4.26
C ILE A 210 -2.40 5.31 -3.52
N GLN A 211 -2.45 5.06 -2.22
CA GLN A 211 -1.29 5.11 -1.33
C GLN A 211 -0.82 3.72 -0.90
N GLY A 212 -1.68 2.70 -1.04
CA GLY A 212 -1.34 1.34 -0.67
C GLY A 212 -2.25 0.29 -1.26
N GLY A 213 -1.86 -0.97 -1.13
CA GLY A 213 -2.70 -2.07 -1.53
C GLY A 213 -2.16 -3.44 -1.14
N GLU A 214 -3.07 -4.37 -0.88
CA GLU A 214 -2.71 -5.75 -0.53
C GLU A 214 -3.75 -6.73 -1.09
N PHE A 215 -3.27 -7.91 -1.48
CA PHE A 215 -4.09 -9.00 -1.95
C PHE A 215 -4.43 -9.97 -0.83
N ASP A 216 -5.71 -10.32 -0.75
CA ASP A 216 -6.22 -11.30 0.19
C ASP A 216 -6.76 -12.54 -0.53
N LEU A 217 -6.11 -13.69 -0.30
CA LEU A 217 -6.51 -14.97 -0.87
C LEU A 217 -7.85 -15.47 -0.35
N GLU A 218 -8.16 -15.23 0.92
CA GLU A 218 -9.32 -15.83 1.56
C GLU A 218 -10.62 -15.25 0.99
N THR A 219 -10.68 -13.91 0.84
CA THR A 219 -11.84 -13.25 0.25
C THR A 219 -11.74 -13.06 -1.27
N ARG A 220 -10.62 -13.50 -1.88
CA ARG A 220 -10.25 -13.24 -3.28
C ARG A 220 -10.34 -11.75 -3.66
N THR A 221 -9.76 -10.90 -2.83
CA THR A 221 -9.91 -9.44 -2.95
C THR A 221 -8.55 -8.76 -3.07
N LEU A 222 -8.44 -7.82 -3.99
CA LEU A 222 -7.44 -6.77 -3.94
C LEU A 222 -8.02 -5.59 -3.16
N PHE A 223 -7.41 -5.25 -2.04
CA PHE A 223 -7.70 -4.02 -1.31
C PHE A 223 -6.74 -2.93 -1.77
N LEU A 224 -7.27 -1.75 -2.02
CA LEU A 224 -6.49 -0.53 -2.28
C LEU A 224 -6.91 0.53 -1.28
N VAL A 225 -5.96 1.32 -0.78
CA VAL A 225 -6.27 2.49 0.05
C VAL A 225 -6.04 3.76 -0.74
N SER A 226 -7.01 4.68 -0.66
CA SER A 226 -6.98 5.98 -1.33
C SER A 226 -7.21 7.09 -0.31
N ASP A 227 -6.30 8.05 -0.24
CA ASP A 227 -6.35 9.19 0.69
C ASP A 227 -7.10 10.41 0.11
N ARG A 228 -7.79 10.25 -1.02
CA ARG A 228 -8.68 11.28 -1.57
C ARG A 228 -9.95 11.39 -0.72
N VAL A 229 -10.54 12.58 -0.56
CA VAL A 229 -11.74 12.85 0.26
C VAL A 229 -12.95 11.90 0.06
N ASP A 230 -13.07 11.25 -1.10
CA ASP A 230 -14.10 10.26 -1.44
C ASP A 230 -13.55 8.82 -1.55
N GLY A 231 -12.36 8.59 -0.99
CA GLY A 231 -11.59 7.35 -0.96
C GLY A 231 -11.87 6.51 0.28
N GLY A 232 -10.81 6.00 0.91
CA GLY A 232 -10.85 4.95 1.94
C GLY A 232 -10.37 3.61 1.41
N ILE A 233 -10.95 2.52 1.91
CA ILE A 233 -10.61 1.16 1.47
C ILE A 233 -11.49 0.78 0.28
N LEU A 234 -10.87 0.42 -0.83
CA LEU A 234 -11.55 0.02 -2.06
C LEU A 234 -11.26 -1.45 -2.32
N ALA A 235 -12.31 -2.26 -2.43
CA ALA A 235 -12.22 -3.69 -2.66
C ALA A 235 -12.52 -4.02 -4.12
N PHE A 236 -11.62 -4.76 -4.76
CA PHE A 236 -11.77 -5.29 -6.11
C PHE A 236 -11.59 -6.80 -6.11
N ASP A 237 -12.30 -7.50 -6.98
CA ASP A 237 -12.04 -8.91 -7.24
C ASP A 237 -10.63 -9.08 -7.82
N MET A 238 -9.81 -9.91 -7.17
CA MET A 238 -8.37 -9.97 -7.47
C MET A 238 -8.05 -10.55 -8.85
N ASP A 239 -8.98 -11.31 -9.45
CA ASP A 239 -8.77 -11.97 -10.74
C ASP A 239 -9.27 -11.11 -11.90
N THR A 240 -10.43 -10.49 -11.70
CA THR A 240 -11.15 -9.79 -12.77
C THR A 240 -10.97 -8.28 -12.74
N GLY A 241 -10.57 -7.74 -11.58
CA GLY A 241 -10.49 -6.31 -11.30
C GLY A 241 -11.86 -5.63 -11.12
N ASN A 242 -12.94 -6.40 -10.96
CA ASN A 242 -14.28 -5.85 -10.77
C ASN A 242 -14.43 -5.24 -9.37
N PHE A 243 -14.96 -4.03 -9.27
CA PHE A 243 -15.26 -3.39 -7.99
C PHE A 243 -16.26 -4.24 -7.18
N LYS A 244 -15.93 -4.52 -5.92
CA LYS A 244 -16.80 -5.25 -4.98
C LYS A 244 -17.54 -4.28 -4.08
N TYR A 245 -16.80 -3.45 -3.34
CA TYR A 245 -17.34 -2.47 -2.41
C TYR A 245 -16.27 -1.42 -2.04
N ALA A 246 -16.70 -0.37 -1.33
CA ALA A 246 -15.82 0.59 -0.70
C ALA A 246 -16.20 0.73 0.77
N HIS A 247 -15.22 0.93 1.63
CA HIS A 247 -15.41 1.25 3.04
C HIS A 247 -14.81 2.61 3.33
N TYR A 248 -15.62 3.47 3.95
CA TYR A 248 -15.16 4.78 4.39
C TYR A 248 -14.24 4.61 5.59
N VAL A 249 -13.05 5.19 5.50
CA VAL A 249 -12.13 5.37 6.62
C VAL A 249 -12.45 6.73 7.22
N ASP A 250 -12.58 6.81 8.55
CA ASP A 250 -12.73 8.11 9.22
C ASP A 250 -11.37 8.79 9.29
N TYR A 251 -11.20 9.79 8.41
CA TYR A 251 -10.03 10.67 8.35
C TYR A 251 -10.40 12.02 7.70
N ARG A 252 -9.56 13.03 7.89
CA ARG A 252 -9.77 14.43 7.51
C ARG A 252 -8.64 14.95 6.60
N PRO A 253 -8.72 14.69 5.28
CA PRO A 253 -7.72 15.19 4.36
C PRO A 253 -7.78 16.72 4.25
N GLY A 254 -6.62 17.36 4.40
CA GLY A 254 -6.43 18.81 4.22
C GLY A 254 -6.66 19.65 5.48
N PHE A 255 -6.55 20.97 5.32
CA PHE A 255 -6.52 21.90 6.46
C PHE A 255 -7.78 21.80 7.35
N PRO A 256 -7.63 21.78 8.69
CA PRO A 256 -6.38 21.95 9.43
C PRO A 256 -5.63 20.66 9.76
N ASN A 257 -6.21 19.49 9.51
CA ASN A 257 -5.71 18.20 10.00
C ASN A 257 -4.63 17.60 9.09
N TYR A 258 -4.78 17.67 7.77
CA TYR A 258 -3.82 17.08 6.83
C TYR A 258 -3.58 15.58 7.03
N GLU A 259 -4.62 14.84 7.45
CA GLU A 259 -4.54 13.38 7.60
C GLU A 259 -4.40 12.70 6.23
N GLU A 260 -3.49 11.72 6.13
CA GLU A 260 -3.19 10.94 4.94
C GLU A 260 -3.25 9.43 5.27
N LEU A 261 -3.73 8.62 4.33
CA LEU A 261 -3.74 7.16 4.48
C LEU A 261 -2.46 6.62 3.81
N GLU A 262 -1.65 5.87 4.55
CA GLU A 262 -0.25 5.55 4.22
C GLU A 262 -0.01 4.04 4.18
N GLY A 263 -0.89 3.28 3.54
CA GLY A 263 -0.75 1.84 3.37
C GLY A 263 -1.84 1.00 4.03
N ILE A 264 -1.87 -0.28 3.67
CA ILE A 264 -2.85 -1.25 4.16
C ILE A 264 -2.25 -2.64 4.21
N THR A 265 -2.60 -3.41 5.24
CA THR A 265 -2.24 -4.83 5.32
C THR A 265 -3.37 -5.71 5.87
N ILE A 266 -3.38 -6.99 5.48
CA ILE A 266 -4.45 -7.94 5.82
C ILE A 266 -3.92 -9.02 6.77
N TRP A 267 -3.98 -8.76 8.08
CA TRP A 267 -3.52 -9.71 9.09
C TRP A 267 -4.64 -10.32 9.93
N ARG A 268 -5.08 -11.54 9.57
CA ARG A 268 -6.02 -12.34 10.38
C ARG A 268 -5.32 -13.08 11.52
N LYS A 269 -4.80 -12.39 12.52
CA LYS A 269 -4.15 -13.08 13.65
C LYS A 269 -5.17 -13.46 14.72
N ALA A 270 -5.66 -14.71 14.68
CA ALA A 270 -6.55 -15.24 15.73
C ALA A 270 -5.78 -15.70 17.00
N GLU A 271 -4.48 -15.99 16.91
CA GLU A 271 -3.79 -16.80 17.93
C GLU A 271 -2.63 -16.11 18.67
N HIS A 272 -2.14 -14.96 18.20
CA HIS A 272 -1.16 -14.17 18.94
C HIS A 272 -1.70 -12.76 19.16
N LYS A 273 -1.88 -12.42 20.44
CA LYS A 273 -2.27 -11.08 20.89
C LYS A 273 -1.12 -10.12 20.63
N THR A 274 -1.02 -9.60 19.40
CA THR A 274 -0.44 -8.29 19.14
C THR A 274 -1.14 -7.32 20.08
N ALA A 275 -0.43 -6.78 21.09
CA ALA A 275 -1.07 -5.98 22.12
C ALA A 275 -1.80 -4.79 21.47
N GLY A 276 -3.11 -4.69 21.70
CA GLY A 276 -3.94 -3.57 21.20
C GLY A 276 -4.37 -3.63 19.73
N VAL A 277 -3.77 -4.50 18.91
CA VAL A 277 -4.19 -4.67 17.51
C VAL A 277 -5.35 -5.66 17.43
N GLU A 278 -6.44 -5.22 16.79
CA GLU A 278 -7.64 -6.02 16.56
C GLU A 278 -8.02 -6.01 15.08
N GLY A 279 -8.90 -6.92 14.68
CA GLY A 279 -9.40 -6.99 13.31
C GLY A 279 -8.55 -7.85 12.39
N ALA A 280 -8.86 -7.78 11.09
CA ALA A 280 -8.16 -8.48 10.03
C ALA A 280 -7.56 -7.54 8.98
N ILE A 281 -8.00 -6.28 8.95
CA ILE A 281 -7.55 -5.25 8.00
C ILE A 281 -7.00 -4.10 8.82
N HIS A 282 -5.77 -3.70 8.52
CA HIS A 282 -5.09 -2.63 9.23
C HIS A 282 -4.65 -1.55 8.23
N VAL A 283 -5.12 -0.32 8.41
CA VAL A 283 -4.81 0.82 7.55
C VAL A 283 -3.98 1.81 8.34
N LEU A 284 -2.81 2.15 7.81
CA LEU A 284 -1.95 3.16 8.41
C LEU A 284 -2.47 4.54 8.02
N MET A 285 -2.58 5.44 8.99
CA MET A 285 -2.95 6.83 8.79
C MET A 285 -1.96 7.72 9.51
N LEU A 286 -1.45 8.70 8.79
CA LEU A 286 -0.58 9.76 9.26
C LEU A 286 -1.41 11.03 9.48
N ASP A 287 -1.20 11.72 10.58
CA ASP A 287 -1.74 13.05 10.87
C ASP A 287 -0.58 14.04 10.88
N ASN A 288 -0.46 14.80 9.78
CA ASN A 288 0.68 15.69 9.53
C ASN A 288 0.51 17.00 10.31
N ASP A 289 0.87 16.95 11.59
CA ASP A 289 0.79 18.08 12.50
C ASP A 289 2.08 18.91 12.55
N LEU A 290 1.96 20.21 12.84
CA LEU A 290 3.08 21.15 12.86
C LEU A 290 4.18 20.82 13.90
N ASN A 291 3.90 19.95 14.87
CA ASN A 291 4.79 19.63 16.00
C ASN A 291 5.27 18.16 16.03
N GLY A 292 5.12 17.43 14.93
CA GLY A 292 5.42 16.01 14.81
C GLY A 292 4.20 15.26 14.31
N ASP A 293 4.41 14.14 13.63
CA ASP A 293 3.31 13.41 13.01
C ASP A 293 2.74 12.39 13.99
N ASP A 294 1.42 12.44 14.18
CA ASP A 294 0.72 11.39 14.91
C ASP A 294 0.36 10.25 13.96
N VAL A 295 0.50 9.02 14.43
CA VAL A 295 0.10 7.84 13.66
C VAL A 295 -1.09 7.13 14.29
N TYR A 296 -1.94 6.65 13.41
CA TYR A 296 -3.09 5.83 13.73
C TYR A 296 -3.02 4.58 12.89
N LEU A 297 -3.12 3.42 13.54
CA LEU A 297 -3.35 2.18 12.82
C LEU A 297 -4.82 1.80 13.00
N LYS A 298 -5.60 2.02 11.94
CA LYS A 298 -7.03 1.80 11.92
C LYS A 298 -7.33 0.35 11.66
N HIS A 299 -8.33 -0.18 12.36
CA HIS A 299 -8.56 -1.62 12.44
C HIS A 299 -9.98 -1.98 12.01
N TYR A 300 -10.11 -3.00 11.16
CA TYR A 300 -11.40 -3.42 10.64
C TYR A 300 -11.53 -4.95 10.57
N ASP A 301 -12.76 -5.43 10.79
CA ASP A 301 -13.16 -6.82 10.56
C ASP A 301 -14.09 -6.95 9.35
N PHE A 302 -14.15 -8.16 8.78
CA PHE A 302 -15.12 -8.55 7.75
C PHE A 302 -16.56 -8.66 8.27
#